data_AF-A0A926QCJ1-F1
#
_entry.id   AF-A0A926QCJ1-F1
#
_cell.length_a   1.000
_cell.length_b   1.000
_cell.length_c   1.000
_cell.angle_alpha   90.00
_cell.angle_beta   90.00
_cell.angle_gamma   90.00
#
_symmetry.space_group_name_H-M   'P 1'
#
loop_
_entity.id
_entity.type
_entity.pdbx_description
1 polymer ?
#
loop_
_entity_poly.entity_id
_entity_poly.type
_entity_poly.pdbx_seq_one_letter_code
_entity_poly.pdbx_strand_id
1 'polypeptide(L)'
;MASSSSSKPRTPPPASSWSSASRRRSANATQLSMTVKNISASASVSFAAERAIQKWDFRKGFKLSTYATWWVQQAITRATADTSRTIRIPVHNVEELKKAQSLKKDAEAHADESTALALVANQLQMTVRDLTALLKLDEPPLNIDRRVWSLSRVTSRKSHSVTPPSTIMTKE
;
A
#
# COMPACT_ATOMS: atom_id res chain seq x y z
N MET A 1 -34.96 -16.81 -11.30
CA MET A 1 -33.87 -17.46 -12.07
C MET A 1 -32.55 -17.05 -11.44
N ALA A 2 -31.94 -17.93 -10.63
CA ALA A 2 -30.69 -17.64 -9.93
C ALA A 2 -29.50 -18.01 -10.82
N SER A 3 -28.81 -17.01 -11.37
CA SER A 3 -27.57 -17.20 -12.10
C SER A 3 -26.45 -17.55 -11.10
N SER A 4 -26.20 -18.85 -10.92
CA SER A 4 -25.05 -19.37 -10.19
C SER A 4 -23.77 -19.02 -10.95
N SER A 5 -23.04 -17.99 -10.51
CA SER A 5 -21.71 -17.66 -11.00
C SER A 5 -20.73 -18.76 -10.55
N SER A 6 -20.53 -19.75 -11.41
CA SER A 6 -19.47 -20.76 -11.25
C SER A 6 -18.11 -20.06 -11.30
N SER A 7 -17.57 -19.69 -10.13
CA SER A 7 -16.18 -19.28 -9.99
C SER A 7 -15.27 -20.49 -10.25
N LYS A 8 -14.85 -20.69 -11.51
CA LYS A 8 -13.80 -21.68 -11.83
C LYS A 8 -12.61 -21.44 -10.90
N PRO A 9 -12.01 -22.48 -10.29
CA PRO A 9 -10.80 -22.30 -9.51
C PRO A 9 -9.73 -21.74 -10.44
N ARG A 10 -9.10 -20.62 -10.06
CA ARG A 10 -7.99 -20.02 -10.82
C ARG A 10 -6.89 -21.07 -10.95
N THR A 11 -6.73 -21.64 -12.15
CA THR A 11 -5.62 -22.56 -12.44
C THR A 11 -4.36 -21.75 -12.71
N PRO A 12 -3.17 -22.20 -12.27
CA PRO A 12 -1.92 -21.56 -12.63
C PRO A 12 -1.75 -21.49 -14.16
N PRO A 13 -1.21 -20.38 -14.69
CA PRO A 13 -0.94 -20.23 -16.12
C PRO A 13 0.06 -21.29 -16.62
N PRO A 14 -0.02 -21.71 -17.90
CA PRO A 14 0.84 -22.75 -18.46
C PRO A 14 2.31 -22.33 -18.41
N ALA A 15 3.20 -23.29 -18.13
CA ALA A 15 4.63 -23.02 -17.89
C ALA A 15 5.36 -22.35 -19.08
N SER A 16 4.84 -22.47 -20.31
CA SER A 16 5.39 -21.79 -21.50
C SER A 16 5.35 -20.27 -21.42
N SER A 17 4.44 -19.68 -20.64
CA SER A 17 4.39 -18.22 -20.44
C SER A 17 5.51 -17.70 -19.51
N TRP A 18 6.26 -18.59 -18.86
CA TRP A 18 7.26 -18.23 -17.83
C TRP A 18 8.71 -18.31 -18.32
N SER A 19 8.99 -18.97 -19.45
CA SER A 19 10.36 -19.22 -19.95
C SER A 19 11.16 -17.94 -20.25
N SER A 20 10.50 -16.80 -20.43
CA SER A 20 11.18 -15.51 -20.72
C SER A 20 11.30 -14.58 -19.50
N ALA A 21 10.60 -14.86 -18.38
CA ALA A 21 10.43 -13.92 -17.27
C ALA A 21 11.46 -14.09 -16.13
N SER A 22 12.17 -15.22 -16.04
CA SER A 22 12.96 -15.59 -14.85
C SER A 22 14.32 -14.89 -14.71
N ARG A 23 14.61 -13.85 -15.51
CA ARG A 23 15.96 -13.27 -15.65
C ARG A 23 16.13 -11.83 -15.12
N ARG A 24 15.26 -11.37 -14.22
CA ARG A 24 15.44 -10.10 -13.50
C ARG A 24 15.36 -10.32 -11.98
N ARG A 25 16.47 -10.70 -11.36
CA ARG A 25 16.65 -10.53 -9.91
C ARG A 25 17.17 -9.11 -9.68
N SER A 26 16.29 -8.17 -9.37
CA SER A 26 16.71 -6.80 -9.05
C SER A 26 17.34 -6.74 -7.65
N ALA A 27 18.43 -6.00 -7.56
CA ALA A 27 19.38 -5.89 -6.45
C ALA A 27 18.86 -5.12 -5.20
N ASN A 28 17.64 -5.36 -4.74
CA ASN A 28 17.08 -4.69 -3.54
C ASN A 28 16.91 -5.66 -2.36
N ALA A 29 17.95 -6.45 -2.05
CA ALA A 29 17.88 -7.53 -1.06
C ALA A 29 18.16 -7.11 0.40
N THR A 30 18.56 -5.87 0.66
CA THR A 30 19.13 -5.51 1.97
C THR A 30 18.14 -4.90 2.97
N GLN A 31 16.89 -4.56 2.57
CA GLN A 31 16.00 -3.72 3.40
C GLN A 31 14.75 -4.44 3.96
N LEU A 32 14.57 -5.75 3.73
CA LEU A 32 13.33 -6.49 4.06
C LEU A 32 13.51 -7.56 5.16
N SER A 33 14.35 -7.33 6.16
CA SER A 33 14.70 -8.36 7.16
C SER A 33 13.60 -8.65 8.20
N MET A 34 12.68 -7.71 8.46
CA MET A 34 11.55 -7.91 9.40
C MET A 34 10.26 -8.37 8.71
N THR A 35 9.99 -7.89 7.48
CA THR A 35 8.76 -8.22 6.74
C THR A 35 8.78 -9.65 6.22
N VAL A 36 9.92 -10.12 5.69
CA VAL A 36 10.04 -11.49 5.14
C VAL A 36 9.95 -12.54 6.24
N LYS A 37 10.49 -12.28 7.44
CA LYS A 37 10.44 -13.21 8.58
C LYS A 37 9.03 -13.42 9.11
N ASN A 38 8.22 -12.35 9.23
CA ASN A 38 6.82 -12.47 9.63
C ASN A 38 5.99 -13.21 8.58
N ILE A 39 6.27 -12.98 7.29
CA ILE A 39 5.58 -13.67 6.20
C ILE A 39 5.96 -15.16 6.17
N SER A 40 7.25 -15.49 6.30
CA SER A 40 7.72 -16.89 6.25
C SER A 40 7.29 -17.71 7.47
N ALA A 41 7.14 -17.06 8.63
CA ALA A 41 6.63 -17.71 9.85
C ALA A 41 5.09 -17.92 9.80
N SER A 42 4.38 -17.22 8.91
CA SER A 42 2.94 -17.39 8.77
C SER A 42 2.61 -18.73 8.08
N ALA A 43 1.73 -19.52 8.70
CA ALA A 43 1.38 -20.86 8.24
C ALA A 43 0.89 -20.92 6.78
N SER A 44 0.37 -19.80 6.26
CA SER A 44 -0.13 -19.65 4.89
C SER A 44 0.89 -20.00 3.79
N VAL A 45 2.18 -19.70 3.99
CA VAL A 45 3.21 -19.93 2.97
C VAL A 45 3.58 -21.42 2.89
N SER A 46 3.76 -22.07 4.04
CA SER A 46 4.09 -23.50 4.11
C SER A 46 2.96 -24.37 3.56
N PHE A 47 1.70 -24.10 3.95
CA PHE A 47 0.54 -24.84 3.44
C PHE A 47 0.34 -24.71 1.93
N ALA A 48 0.76 -23.58 1.33
CA ALA A 48 0.68 -23.40 -0.11
C ALA A 48 1.70 -24.27 -0.86
N ALA A 49 2.90 -24.46 -0.31
CA ALA A 49 3.91 -25.35 -0.88
C ALA A 49 3.46 -26.82 -0.79
N GLU A 50 2.90 -27.24 0.34
CA GLU A 50 2.32 -28.58 0.51
C GLU A 50 1.17 -28.83 -0.49
N ARG A 51 0.26 -27.88 -0.64
CA ARG A 51 -0.81 -27.97 -1.64
C ARG A 51 -0.28 -28.04 -3.07
N ALA A 52 0.80 -27.32 -3.37
CA ALA A 52 1.43 -27.40 -4.68
C ALA A 52 2.00 -28.81 -4.93
N ILE A 53 2.62 -29.42 -3.92
CA ILE A 53 3.15 -30.79 -3.99
C ILE A 53 2.01 -31.79 -4.19
N GLN A 54 0.92 -31.69 -3.41
CA GLN A 54 -0.24 -32.59 -3.51
C GLN A 54 -0.92 -32.54 -4.89
N LYS A 55 -0.88 -31.40 -5.59
CA LYS A 55 -1.53 -31.21 -6.90
C LYS A 55 -0.60 -31.35 -8.10
N TRP A 56 0.70 -31.52 -7.88
CA TRP A 56 1.66 -31.62 -8.96
C TRP A 56 1.67 -33.03 -9.57
N ASP A 57 1.70 -33.09 -10.90
CA ASP A 57 1.76 -34.32 -11.67
C ASP A 57 3.01 -34.29 -12.57
N PHE A 58 3.94 -35.23 -12.33
CA PHE A 58 5.21 -35.32 -13.04
C PHE A 58 5.04 -35.73 -14.51
N ARG A 59 3.92 -36.37 -14.88
CA ARG A 59 3.65 -36.82 -16.25
C ARG A 59 3.48 -35.65 -17.23
N LYS A 60 3.23 -34.45 -16.71
CA LYS A 60 3.06 -33.22 -17.49
C LYS A 60 4.39 -32.59 -17.94
N GLY A 61 5.54 -33.14 -17.55
CA GLY A 61 6.86 -32.72 -18.04
C GLY A 61 7.38 -31.39 -17.50
N PHE A 62 6.80 -30.86 -16.41
CA PHE A 62 7.22 -29.60 -15.80
C PHE A 62 7.85 -29.80 -14.41
N LYS A 63 8.93 -29.06 -14.13
CA LYS A 63 9.60 -29.09 -12.81
C LYS A 63 8.69 -28.56 -11.70
N LEU A 64 8.73 -29.19 -10.52
CA LEU A 64 7.94 -28.80 -9.35
C LEU A 64 8.18 -27.34 -8.94
N SER A 65 9.42 -26.86 -9.00
CA SER A 65 9.78 -25.49 -8.62
C SER A 65 9.01 -24.43 -9.40
N THR A 66 8.75 -24.67 -10.68
CA THR A 66 7.94 -23.80 -11.53
C THR A 66 6.49 -23.73 -11.05
N TYR A 67 5.90 -24.87 -10.68
CA TYR A 67 4.52 -24.94 -10.19
C TYR A 67 4.38 -24.34 -8.79
N ALA A 68 5.27 -24.73 -7.87
CA ALA A 68 5.26 -24.29 -6.48
C ALA A 68 5.43 -22.77 -6.35
N THR A 69 6.24 -22.15 -7.21
CA THR A 69 6.46 -20.69 -7.17
C THR A 69 5.16 -19.91 -7.33
N TRP A 70 4.24 -20.33 -8.21
CA TRP A 70 2.96 -19.64 -8.38
C TRP A 70 2.09 -19.71 -7.13
N TRP A 71 2.01 -20.88 -6.50
CA TRP A 71 1.25 -21.07 -5.26
C TRP A 71 1.86 -20.29 -4.09
N VAL A 72 3.19 -20.27 -4.00
CA VAL A 72 3.92 -19.51 -2.98
C VAL A 72 3.74 -18.01 -3.18
N GLN A 73 3.85 -17.49 -4.40
CA GLN A 73 3.62 -16.07 -4.71
C GLN A 73 2.17 -15.66 -4.40
N GLN A 74 1.20 -16.48 -4.75
CA GLN A 74 -0.20 -16.25 -4.44
C GLN A 74 -0.45 -16.20 -2.93
N ALA A 75 0.14 -17.14 -2.19
CA ALA A 75 0.00 -17.21 -0.73
C ALA A 75 0.68 -16.02 -0.04
N ILE A 76 1.89 -15.64 -0.45
CA ILE A 76 2.60 -14.46 0.07
C ILE A 76 1.81 -13.18 -0.20
N THR A 77 1.29 -13.01 -1.41
CA THR A 77 0.52 -11.81 -1.78
C THR A 77 -0.73 -11.70 -0.91
N ARG A 78 -1.43 -12.82 -0.68
CA ARG A 78 -2.61 -12.86 0.19
C ARG A 78 -2.26 -12.62 1.67
N ALA A 79 -1.25 -13.30 2.18
CA ALA A 79 -0.81 -13.14 3.57
C ALA A 79 -0.35 -11.71 3.86
N THR A 80 0.38 -11.09 2.91
CA THR A 80 0.78 -9.69 2.99
C THR A 80 -0.43 -8.76 2.96
N ALA A 81 -1.40 -8.97 2.07
CA ALA A 81 -2.60 -8.15 2.03
C ALA A 81 -3.39 -8.22 3.35
N ASP A 82 -3.41 -9.38 4.00
CA ASP A 82 -4.14 -9.61 5.24
C ASP A 82 -3.40 -9.09 6.49
N THR A 83 -2.05 -9.07 6.49
CA THR A 83 -1.20 -8.78 7.68
C THR A 83 -0.45 -7.45 7.61
N SER A 84 -0.39 -6.81 6.44
CA SER A 84 0.40 -5.58 6.25
C SER A 84 -0.09 -4.36 7.04
N ARG A 85 -1.33 -4.38 7.51
CA ARG A 85 -1.95 -3.26 8.22
C ARG A 85 -2.43 -3.69 9.59
N THR A 86 -2.37 -2.76 10.54
CA THR A 86 -2.89 -2.95 11.90
C THR A 86 -4.39 -3.21 11.89
N ILE A 87 -5.13 -2.47 11.05
CA ILE A 87 -6.56 -2.69 10.81
C ILE A 87 -6.69 -3.40 9.46
N ARG A 88 -7.34 -4.55 9.47
CA ARG A 88 -7.54 -5.36 8.27
C ARG A 88 -8.43 -4.63 7.26
N ILE A 89 -7.98 -4.58 6.01
CA ILE A 89 -8.75 -4.10 4.86
C ILE A 89 -9.12 -5.27 3.96
N PRO A 90 -10.37 -5.36 3.45
CA PRO A 90 -10.75 -6.39 2.48
C PRO A 90 -9.91 -6.38 1.20
N VAL A 91 -9.68 -7.55 0.59
CA VAL A 91 -8.80 -7.70 -0.58
C VAL A 91 -9.21 -6.86 -1.79
N HIS A 92 -10.51 -6.70 -2.06
CA HIS A 92 -10.99 -5.90 -3.19
C HIS A 92 -10.61 -4.42 -3.05
N ASN A 93 -10.74 -3.86 -1.84
CA ASN A 93 -10.31 -2.50 -1.54
C ASN A 93 -8.78 -2.34 -1.67
N VAL A 94 -8.00 -3.36 -1.31
CA VAL A 94 -6.54 -3.34 -1.49
C VAL A 94 -6.15 -3.37 -2.97
N GLU A 95 -6.86 -4.15 -3.79
CA GLU A 95 -6.65 -4.19 -5.25
C GLU A 95 -7.01 -2.85 -5.90
N GLU A 96 -8.12 -2.24 -5.51
CA GLU A 96 -8.54 -0.92 -5.98
C GLU A 96 -7.56 0.17 -5.54
N LEU A 97 -7.12 0.15 -4.27
CA LEU A 97 -6.12 1.08 -3.76
C LEU A 97 -4.81 0.98 -4.53
N LYS A 98 -4.32 -0.24 -4.79
CA LYS A 98 -3.06 -0.42 -5.53
C LYS A 98 -3.15 0.13 -6.95
N LYS A 99 -4.30 -0.05 -7.61
CA LYS A 99 -4.56 0.53 -8.94
C LYS A 99 -4.61 2.06 -8.86
N ALA A 100 -5.37 2.60 -7.91
CA ALA A 100 -5.47 4.04 -7.68
C ALA A 100 -4.11 4.68 -7.38
N GLN A 101 -3.27 4.05 -6.56
CA GLN A 101 -1.93 4.52 -6.25
C GLN A 101 -0.98 4.48 -7.46
N SER A 102 -1.07 3.45 -8.30
CA SER A 102 -0.29 3.39 -9.54
C SER A 102 -0.68 4.53 -10.49
N LEU A 103 -1.99 4.67 -10.75
CA LEU A 103 -2.50 5.71 -11.64
C LEU A 103 -2.26 7.12 -11.09
N LYS A 104 -2.35 7.31 -9.77
CA LYS A 104 -2.04 8.60 -9.12
C LYS A 104 -0.58 8.97 -9.35
N LYS A 105 0.36 8.03 -9.17
CA LYS A 105 1.79 8.27 -9.44
C LYS A 105 2.05 8.63 -10.90
N ASP A 106 1.38 7.94 -11.82
CA ASP A 106 1.50 8.21 -13.25
C ASP A 106 0.90 9.59 -13.61
N ALA A 107 -0.22 9.97 -12.98
CA ALA A 107 -0.88 11.26 -13.19
C ALA A 107 -0.13 12.44 -12.56
N GLU A 108 0.44 12.28 -11.37
CA GLU A 108 1.27 13.28 -10.67
C GLU A 108 2.53 13.65 -11.48
N ALA A 109 2.99 12.76 -12.38
CA ALA A 109 4.10 13.06 -13.27
C ALA A 109 3.75 14.05 -14.39
N HIS A 110 2.46 14.24 -14.69
CA HIS A 110 1.99 15.00 -15.85
C HIS A 110 1.03 16.14 -15.52
N ALA A 111 0.50 16.22 -14.30
CA ALA A 111 -0.51 17.19 -13.90
C ALA A 111 -0.42 17.58 -12.41
N ASP A 112 -1.05 18.71 -12.06
CA ASP A 112 -1.23 19.16 -10.67
C ASP A 112 -2.12 18.20 -9.86
N GLU A 113 -2.00 18.25 -8.53
CA GLU A 113 -2.63 17.31 -7.60
C GLU A 113 -4.17 17.23 -7.72
N SER A 114 -4.85 18.38 -7.88
CA SER A 114 -6.31 18.42 -8.04
C SER A 114 -6.78 17.79 -9.36
N THR A 115 -6.03 18.02 -10.43
CA THR A 115 -6.29 17.44 -11.77
C THR A 115 -5.98 15.96 -11.79
N ALA A 116 -4.90 15.52 -11.13
CA ALA A 116 -4.52 14.11 -11.02
C ALA A 116 -5.63 13.27 -10.36
N LEU A 117 -6.24 13.76 -9.28
CA LEU A 117 -7.34 13.06 -8.62
C LEU A 117 -8.58 12.92 -9.53
N ALA A 118 -8.92 13.96 -10.29
CA ALA A 118 -10.04 13.92 -11.22
C ALA A 118 -9.81 12.93 -12.39
N LEU A 119 -8.59 12.90 -12.94
CA LEU A 119 -8.23 11.96 -14.01
C LEU A 119 -8.28 10.50 -13.53
N VAL A 120 -7.73 10.22 -12.35
CA VAL A 120 -7.75 8.87 -11.76
C VAL A 120 -9.19 8.43 -11.47
N ALA A 121 -10.03 9.31 -10.96
CA ALA A 121 -11.44 9.02 -10.69
C ALA A 121 -12.21 8.65 -11.97
N ASN A 122 -12.00 9.41 -13.05
CA ASN A 122 -12.59 9.12 -14.36
C ASN A 122 -12.12 7.78 -14.93
N GLN A 123 -10.82 7.48 -14.79
CA GLN A 123 -10.24 6.22 -15.29
C GLN A 123 -10.72 4.99 -14.51
N LEU A 124 -10.95 5.13 -13.21
CA LEU A 124 -11.48 4.08 -12.35
C LEU A 124 -13.02 4.03 -12.32
N GLN A 125 -13.71 4.90 -13.06
CA GLN A 125 -15.18 5.00 -13.10
C GLN A 125 -15.82 5.18 -11.71
N MET A 126 -15.19 5.96 -10.84
CA MET A 126 -15.65 6.23 -9.47
C MET A 126 -15.73 7.74 -9.21
N THR A 127 -16.48 8.15 -8.19
CA THR A 127 -16.54 9.57 -7.83
C THR A 127 -15.24 10.01 -7.15
N VAL A 128 -14.87 11.29 -7.28
CA VAL A 128 -13.71 11.87 -6.57
C VAL A 128 -13.84 11.69 -5.05
N ARG A 129 -15.08 11.74 -4.53
CA ARG A 129 -15.36 11.52 -3.12
C ARG A 129 -15.02 10.10 -2.68
N ASP A 130 -15.42 9.11 -3.46
CA ASP A 130 -15.18 7.69 -3.13
C ASP A 130 -13.70 7.34 -3.29
N LEU A 131 -13.02 7.89 -4.32
CA LEU A 131 -11.57 7.78 -4.46
C LEU A 131 -10.84 8.39 -3.25
N THR A 132 -11.27 9.56 -2.79
CA THR A 132 -10.70 10.22 -1.60
C THR A 132 -10.95 9.40 -0.34
N ALA A 133 -12.15 8.83 -0.19
CA ALA A 133 -12.46 7.93 0.93
C ALA A 133 -11.59 6.67 0.89
N LEU A 134 -11.35 6.12 -0.30
CA LEU A 134 -10.51 4.94 -0.52
C LEU A 134 -9.04 5.22 -0.19
N LEU A 135 -8.50 6.37 -0.59
CA LEU A 135 -7.13 6.78 -0.26
C LEU A 135 -6.94 6.97 1.25
N LYS A 136 -7.95 7.50 1.95
CA LYS A 136 -7.92 7.65 3.42
C LYS A 136 -7.82 6.32 4.16
N LEU A 137 -8.30 5.22 3.57
CA LEU A 137 -8.17 3.89 4.18
C LEU A 137 -6.72 3.41 4.27
N ASP A 138 -5.80 3.98 3.47
CA ASP A 138 -4.38 3.60 3.51
C ASP A 138 -3.57 4.34 4.57
N GLU A 139 -4.14 5.37 5.19
CA GLU A 139 -3.43 6.13 6.22
C GLU A 139 -3.14 5.23 7.44
N PRO A 140 -1.86 5.10 7.86
CA PRO A 140 -1.52 4.29 9.02
C PRO A 140 -2.09 4.93 10.29
N PRO A 141 -2.50 4.11 11.28
CA PRO A 141 -3.00 4.66 12.54
C PRO A 141 -1.91 5.50 13.22
N LEU A 142 -2.33 6.63 13.79
CA LEU A 142 -1.42 7.51 14.53
C LEU A 142 -0.98 6.80 15.82
N ASN A 143 0.32 6.85 16.10
CA ASN A 143 0.85 6.40 17.37
C ASN A 143 0.52 7.44 18.46
N ILE A 144 -0.13 7.00 19.54
CA ILE A 144 -0.45 7.82 20.72
C ILE A 144 0.80 8.42 21.39
N ASP A 145 1.94 7.74 21.32
CA ASP A 145 3.19 8.19 21.93
C ASP A 145 3.94 9.23 21.09
N ARG A 146 3.48 9.49 19.86
CA ARG A 146 4.09 10.52 19.00
C ARG A 146 3.83 11.90 19.61
N ARG A 147 4.87 12.50 20.20
CA ARG A 147 4.81 13.88 20.69
C ARG A 147 4.59 14.85 19.52
N VAL A 148 3.36 15.36 19.40
CA VAL A 148 2.95 16.40 18.45
C VAL A 148 3.29 17.81 18.91
N TRP A 149 3.73 17.97 20.17
CA TRP A 149 4.15 19.23 20.74
C TRP A 149 5.63 19.13 21.13
N SER A 150 6.52 19.79 20.37
CA SER A 150 7.74 20.29 20.98
C SER A 150 7.37 21.64 21.59
N LEU A 151 7.75 21.88 22.86
CA LEU A 151 7.82 23.25 23.35
C LEU A 151 8.70 24.02 22.35
N SER A 152 8.09 24.85 21.51
CA SER A 152 8.77 26.07 21.12
C SER A 152 9.06 26.76 22.45
N ARG A 153 10.34 26.75 22.85
CA ARG A 153 10.84 27.60 23.91
C ARG A 153 10.44 29.00 23.47
N VAL A 154 9.34 29.52 24.01
CA VAL A 154 8.99 30.93 23.92
C VAL A 154 10.14 31.65 24.59
N THR A 155 11.15 32.03 23.82
CA THR A 155 12.03 33.11 24.22
C THR A 155 11.15 34.35 24.15
N SER A 156 10.43 34.60 25.25
CA SER A 156 9.80 35.89 25.46
C SER A 156 10.92 36.92 25.54
N ARG A 157 11.25 37.47 24.37
CA ARG A 157 11.93 38.76 24.25
C ARG A 157 11.22 39.53 23.16
N LYS A 158 9.93 39.79 23.40
CA LYS A 158 9.15 40.76 22.66
C LYS A 158 9.70 42.13 23.08
N SER A 159 10.57 42.71 22.25
CA SER A 159 11.02 44.09 22.35
C SER A 159 9.81 45.01 22.22
N HIS A 160 9.20 45.39 23.34
CA HIS A 160 8.29 46.52 23.36
C HIS A 160 9.15 47.77 23.45
N SER A 161 9.31 48.48 22.33
CA SER A 161 9.70 49.88 22.35
C SER A 161 8.55 50.66 22.99
N VAL A 162 8.64 50.94 24.28
CA VAL A 162 7.74 51.89 24.94
C VAL A 162 8.24 53.29 24.60
N THR A 163 7.62 53.95 23.62
CA THR A 163 7.74 55.41 23.50
C THR A 163 6.88 56.05 24.59
N PRO A 164 7.43 56.89 25.48
CA PRO A 164 6.65 57.51 26.54
C PRO A 164 5.64 58.52 25.95
N PRO A 165 4.45 58.66 26.56
CA PRO A 165 3.44 59.60 26.08
C PRO A 165 3.91 61.05 26.27
N SER A 166 3.72 61.88 25.24
CA SER A 166 3.95 63.32 25.30
C SER A 166 2.96 63.97 26.26
N THR A 167 3.43 64.43 27.42
CA THR A 167 2.66 65.31 28.30
C THR A 167 2.49 66.67 27.62
N ILE A 168 1.27 66.98 27.22
CA ILE A 168 0.83 68.36 26.98
C ILE A 168 0.20 68.83 28.28
N MET A 169 0.81 69.78 28.99
CA MET A 169 0.10 70.74 29.85
C MET A 169 0.82 72.09 29.86
N THR A 170 -0.02 73.11 29.93
CA THR A 170 0.15 74.53 29.65
C THR A 170 0.41 75.34 30.94
N LYS A 171 0.95 76.56 30.79
CA LYS A 171 1.14 77.68 31.77
C LYS A 171 2.36 77.57 32.69
N GLU A 172 3.15 78.62 32.95
CA GLU A 172 2.91 80.08 32.90
C GLU A 172 3.76 80.86 31.89
#